data_AF-A0A8C0G373-F1
#
_entry.id   AF-A0A8C0G373-F1
#
_cell.length_a   1.000
_cell.length_b   1.000
_cell.length_c   1.000
_cell.angle_alpha   90.00
_cell.angle_beta   90.00
_cell.angle_gamma   90.00
#
_symmetry.space_group_name_H-M   'P 1'
#
loop_
_entity.id
_entity.type
_entity.pdbx_description
1 polymer ?
#
loop_
_entity_poly.entity_id
_entity_poly.type
_entity_poly.pdbx_seq_one_letter_code
_entity_poly.pdbx_strand_id
1 'polypeptide(L)'
;MAEPAGPFHALWHGGHQYLCYCAAPQSSGFNVYVTNASEVWSTDFTLEKLEGHKSRSGMCPSEDYSTKFREAFEHRAAALTVHDSKATLQLKEGTWSLTFDLFKLPCSEARKQLQALMFGLVGCVSSLEKRLEAAEDAAAAAASCSPEKNRLQSQRLLIPDLSPRKNRGGGSAVTAKRRVPGESLINPGFKSKKAPTGVDFEDS
;
A
#
# COMPACT_ATOMS: atom_id res chain seq x y z
N MET A 1 3.66 -22.48 5.02
CA MET A 1 3.05 -22.28 3.69
C MET A 1 4.18 -21.99 2.72
N ALA A 2 4.19 -22.57 1.52
CA ALA A 2 5.12 -22.16 0.49
C ALA A 2 4.77 -20.71 0.07
N GLU A 3 5.77 -19.85 -0.04
CA GLU A 3 5.60 -18.51 -0.63
C GLU A 3 4.94 -18.64 -2.01
N PRO A 4 3.92 -17.84 -2.32
CA PRO A 4 3.29 -17.88 -3.63
C PRO A 4 4.32 -17.46 -4.69
N ALA A 5 4.37 -18.20 -5.80
CA ALA A 5 5.13 -17.76 -6.97
C ALA A 5 4.66 -16.35 -7.39
N GLY A 6 5.56 -15.56 -7.96
CA GLY A 6 5.29 -14.20 -8.40
C GLY A 6 6.48 -13.26 -8.19
N PRO A 7 6.39 -12.03 -8.73
CA PRO A 7 5.30 -11.46 -9.52
C PRO A 7 5.06 -12.16 -10.87
N PHE A 8 3.83 -12.04 -11.39
CA PHE A 8 3.39 -12.57 -12.68
C PHE A 8 3.14 -11.43 -13.66
N HIS A 9 3.47 -11.63 -14.93
CA HIS A 9 3.14 -10.69 -16.00
C HIS A 9 2.98 -11.38 -17.34
N ALA A 10 2.04 -10.91 -18.15
CA ALA A 10 1.82 -11.44 -19.49
C ALA A 10 2.51 -10.56 -20.54
N LEU A 11 3.30 -11.18 -21.41
CA LEU A 11 4.02 -10.53 -22.51
C LEU A 11 3.60 -11.13 -23.85
N TRP A 12 3.69 -10.32 -24.91
CA TRP A 12 3.39 -10.74 -26.28
C TRP A 12 4.68 -10.91 -27.07
N HIS A 13 4.77 -12.01 -27.81
CA HIS A 13 5.87 -12.25 -28.74
C HIS A 13 5.39 -13.12 -29.91
N GLY A 14 5.69 -12.72 -31.15
CA GLY A 14 5.40 -13.52 -32.34
C GLY A 14 3.93 -13.92 -32.52
N GLY A 15 2.98 -13.09 -32.07
CA GLY A 15 1.54 -13.38 -32.14
C GLY A 15 1.00 -14.28 -31.03
N HIS A 16 1.85 -14.71 -30.09
CA HIS A 16 1.46 -15.52 -28.94
C HIS A 16 1.63 -14.76 -27.63
N GLN A 17 0.80 -15.10 -26.65
CA GLN A 17 0.89 -14.58 -25.29
C GLN A 17 1.69 -15.55 -24.42
N TYR A 18 2.57 -15.00 -23.61
CA TYR A 18 3.42 -15.72 -22.68
C TYR A 18 3.22 -15.17 -21.28
N LEU A 19 3.20 -16.06 -20.29
CA LEU A 19 3.23 -15.72 -18.87
C LEU A 19 4.67 -15.80 -18.37
N CYS A 20 5.15 -14.70 -17.82
CA CYS A 20 6.46 -14.59 -17.17
C CYS A 20 6.28 -14.47 -15.67
N TYR A 21 7.04 -15.22 -14.91
CA TYR A 21 7.03 -15.13 -13.44
C TYR A 21 8.34 -15.59 -12.84
N CYS A 22 8.59 -15.20 -11.60
CA CYS A 22 9.66 -15.78 -10.80
C CYS A 22 9.10 -16.57 -9.63
N ALA A 23 9.87 -17.55 -9.18
CA ALA A 23 9.57 -18.31 -7.99
C ALA A 23 10.88 -18.66 -7.27
N ALA A 24 10.76 -18.97 -5.99
CA ALA A 24 11.85 -19.45 -5.16
C ALA A 24 11.65 -20.95 -4.85
N PRO A 25 12.16 -21.87 -5.68
CA PRO A 25 12.17 -23.28 -5.32
C PRO A 25 12.98 -23.48 -4.04
N GLN A 26 12.51 -24.36 -3.16
CA GLN A 26 13.12 -24.60 -1.84
C GLN A 26 14.61 -24.98 -1.90
N SER A 27 15.11 -25.46 -3.04
CA SER A 27 16.48 -25.94 -3.24
C SER A 27 17.42 -24.95 -3.94
N SER A 28 16.92 -23.95 -4.67
CA SER A 28 17.74 -23.12 -5.57
C SER A 28 17.58 -21.61 -5.40
N GLY A 29 16.73 -21.17 -4.48
CA GLY A 29 16.59 -19.77 -4.09
C GLY A 29 15.73 -18.94 -5.05
N PHE A 30 16.08 -18.87 -6.34
CA PHE A 30 15.37 -18.04 -7.33
C PHE A 30 15.45 -18.64 -8.73
N ASN A 31 14.32 -18.70 -9.43
CA ASN A 31 14.25 -19.05 -10.84
C ASN A 31 13.20 -18.20 -11.56
N VAL A 32 13.49 -17.91 -12.83
CA VAL A 32 12.56 -17.24 -13.73
C VAL A 32 11.95 -18.28 -14.64
N TYR A 33 10.67 -18.14 -14.92
CA TYR A 33 9.92 -19.01 -15.81
C TYR A 33 9.16 -18.19 -16.84
N VAL A 34 9.08 -18.74 -18.04
CA VAL A 34 8.24 -18.24 -19.13
C VAL A 34 7.42 -19.41 -19.65
N THR A 35 6.15 -19.20 -19.95
CA THR A 35 5.30 -20.25 -20.53
C THR A 35 4.22 -19.69 -21.44
N ASN A 36 3.88 -20.41 -22.50
CA ASN A 36 2.69 -20.17 -23.34
C ASN A 36 1.53 -21.12 -22.98
N ALA A 37 1.53 -21.66 -21.76
CA ALA A 37 0.60 -22.70 -21.27
C ALA A 37 0.70 -24.08 -21.95
N SER A 38 1.65 -24.28 -22.86
CA SER A 38 1.97 -25.59 -23.45
C SER A 38 3.41 -25.99 -23.12
N GLU A 39 4.34 -25.05 -23.30
CA GLU A 39 5.77 -25.22 -23.11
C GLU A 39 6.24 -24.29 -21.99
N VAL A 40 7.35 -24.66 -21.34
CA VAL A 40 7.93 -23.90 -20.24
C VAL A 40 9.42 -23.73 -20.47
N TRP A 41 9.90 -22.51 -20.28
CA TRP A 41 11.31 -22.17 -20.26
C TRP A 41 11.69 -21.73 -18.85
N SER A 42 12.89 -22.09 -18.40
CA SER A 42 13.44 -21.69 -17.11
C SER A 42 14.89 -21.25 -17.23
N THR A 43 15.33 -20.39 -16.31
CA THR A 43 16.75 -20.04 -16.14
C THR A 43 17.61 -21.21 -15.65
N ASP A 44 17.02 -22.22 -15.00
CA ASP A 44 17.73 -23.33 -14.36
C ASP A 44 18.93 -22.84 -13.52
N PHE A 45 18.66 -21.82 -12.71
CA PHE A 45 19.64 -21.27 -11.79
C PHE A 45 19.89 -22.26 -10.67
N THR A 46 21.15 -22.66 -10.55
CA THR A 46 21.74 -23.14 -9.31
C THR A 46 22.17 -21.93 -8.47
N LEU A 47 22.48 -22.13 -7.19
CA LEU A 47 22.96 -21.06 -6.31
C LEU A 47 24.18 -20.32 -6.93
N GLU A 48 25.14 -21.08 -7.45
CA GLU A 48 26.34 -20.53 -8.10
C GLU A 48 26.02 -19.74 -9.37
N LYS A 49 25.15 -20.27 -10.25
CA LYS A 49 24.75 -19.56 -11.48
C LYS A 49 24.02 -18.25 -11.15
N LEU A 50 23.22 -18.25 -10.10
CA LEU A 50 22.48 -17.07 -9.64
C LEU A 50 23.43 -15.99 -9.11
N GLU A 51 24.38 -16.35 -8.25
CA GLU A 51 25.41 -15.43 -7.72
C GLU A 51 26.31 -14.88 -8.82
N GLY A 52 26.73 -15.73 -9.75
CA GLY A 52 27.48 -15.32 -10.93
C GLY A 52 26.67 -14.37 -11.83
N HIS A 53 25.37 -14.61 -11.96
CA HIS A 53 24.47 -13.72 -12.70
C HIS A 53 24.34 -12.35 -12.01
N LYS A 54 24.10 -12.31 -10.69
CA LYS A 54 24.07 -11.05 -9.91
C LYS A 54 25.34 -10.22 -10.12
N SER A 55 26.49 -10.87 -9.98
CA SER A 55 27.81 -10.24 -10.14
C SER A 55 28.00 -9.64 -11.53
N ARG A 56 27.63 -10.38 -12.59
CA ARG A 56 27.73 -9.89 -13.98
C ARG A 56 26.76 -8.75 -14.29
N SER A 57 25.57 -8.78 -13.69
CA SER A 57 24.57 -7.73 -13.87
C SER A 57 24.87 -6.44 -13.10
N GLY A 58 25.94 -6.40 -12.30
CA GLY A 58 26.26 -5.26 -11.44
C GLY A 58 25.24 -5.05 -10.31
N MET A 59 24.46 -6.09 -9.99
CA MET A 59 23.40 -6.04 -9.00
C MET A 59 24.01 -6.13 -7.60
N CYS A 60 23.53 -5.32 -6.67
CA CYS A 60 24.02 -5.33 -5.29
C CYS A 60 23.59 -6.64 -4.59
N PRO A 61 24.42 -7.25 -3.73
CA PRO A 61 24.05 -8.47 -3.01
C PRO A 61 22.78 -8.36 -2.17
N SER A 62 22.46 -7.16 -1.67
CA SER A 62 21.24 -6.89 -0.90
C SER A 62 19.98 -6.75 -1.76
N GLU A 63 20.11 -6.65 -3.09
CA GLU A 63 18.97 -6.50 -3.99
C GLU A 63 18.33 -7.86 -4.29
N ASP A 64 16.99 -7.86 -4.26
CA ASP A 64 16.15 -9.01 -4.59
C ASP A 64 15.67 -8.92 -6.05
N TYR A 65 15.87 -9.99 -6.81
CA TYR A 65 15.34 -10.08 -8.16
C TYR A 65 13.82 -9.98 -8.17
N SER A 66 13.12 -10.53 -7.17
CA SER A 66 11.65 -10.49 -7.12
C SER A 66 11.11 -9.06 -7.14
N THR A 67 11.80 -8.14 -6.46
CA THR A 67 11.49 -6.70 -6.48
C THR A 67 11.74 -6.09 -7.86
N LYS A 68 12.90 -6.39 -8.49
CA LYS A 68 13.21 -5.89 -9.85
C LYS A 68 12.22 -6.38 -10.89
N PHE A 69 11.77 -7.62 -10.78
CA PHE A 69 10.72 -8.15 -11.62
C PHE A 69 9.40 -7.39 -11.43
N ARG A 70 9.05 -7.07 -10.18
CA ARG A 70 7.82 -6.34 -9.88
C ARG A 70 7.86 -4.94 -10.47
N GLU A 71 8.93 -4.19 -10.22
CA GLU A 71 9.16 -2.85 -10.75
C GLU A 71 9.06 -2.86 -12.30
N ALA A 72 9.80 -3.76 -12.97
CA ALA A 72 9.79 -3.81 -14.42
C ALA A 72 8.43 -4.21 -15.01
N PHE A 73 7.67 -5.09 -14.34
CA PHE A 73 6.35 -5.49 -14.79
C PHE A 73 5.30 -4.39 -14.59
N GLU A 74 5.35 -3.67 -13.48
CA GLU A 74 4.47 -2.52 -13.21
C GLU A 74 4.70 -1.40 -14.24
N HIS A 75 5.97 -1.12 -14.57
CA HIS A 75 6.33 -0.07 -15.52
C HIS A 75 6.34 -0.52 -16.99
N ARG A 76 5.93 -1.76 -17.29
CA ARG A 76 5.95 -2.35 -18.66
C ARG A 76 7.34 -2.25 -19.32
N ALA A 77 8.36 -2.43 -18.50
CA ALA A 77 9.78 -2.37 -18.80
C ALA A 77 10.37 -3.75 -19.15
N ALA A 78 9.51 -4.73 -19.44
CA ALA A 78 9.90 -6.10 -19.79
C ALA A 78 9.70 -6.39 -21.27
N ALA A 79 10.70 -7.02 -21.89
CA ALA A 79 10.65 -7.48 -23.28
C ALA A 79 11.04 -8.96 -23.36
N LEU A 80 10.29 -9.72 -24.15
CA LEU A 80 10.49 -11.15 -24.33
C LEU A 80 10.81 -11.46 -25.78
N THR A 81 11.85 -12.25 -26.01
CA THR A 81 12.15 -12.85 -27.30
C THR A 81 12.19 -14.37 -27.15
N VAL A 82 11.40 -15.08 -27.96
CA VAL A 82 11.31 -16.55 -27.88
C VAL A 82 11.76 -17.17 -29.20
N HIS A 83 12.66 -18.14 -29.09
CA HIS A 83 13.08 -19.06 -30.14
C HIS A 83 12.77 -20.49 -29.69
N ASP A 84 12.70 -21.45 -30.63
CA ASP A 84 12.21 -22.81 -30.39
C ASP A 84 12.72 -23.47 -29.09
N SER A 85 14.02 -23.36 -28.79
CA SER A 85 14.64 -23.96 -27.60
C SER A 85 15.06 -22.96 -26.51
N LYS A 86 15.07 -21.66 -26.82
CA LYS A 86 15.60 -20.60 -25.94
C LYS A 86 14.67 -19.40 -25.91
N ALA A 87 14.40 -18.89 -24.72
CA ALA A 87 13.78 -17.59 -24.54
C ALA A 87 14.77 -16.64 -23.86
N THR A 88 14.69 -15.35 -24.18
CA THR A 88 15.45 -14.31 -23.50
C THR A 88 14.48 -13.27 -22.97
N LEU A 89 14.50 -13.05 -21.66
CA LEU A 89 13.70 -12.04 -20.98
C LEU A 89 14.60 -10.87 -20.58
N GLN A 90 14.30 -9.68 -21.08
CA GLN A 90 15.00 -8.45 -20.74
C GLN A 90 14.12 -7.57 -19.87
N LEU A 91 14.64 -7.12 -18.73
CA LEU A 91 14.02 -6.14 -17.85
C LEU A 91 14.88 -4.88 -17.89
N LYS A 92 14.30 -3.74 -18.27
CA LYS A 92 15.02 -2.47 -18.43
C LYS A 92 14.27 -1.33 -17.79
N GLU A 93 14.84 -0.77 -16.75
CA GLU A 93 14.20 0.33 -16.04
C GLU A 93 15.25 1.33 -15.55
N GLY A 94 15.08 2.58 -15.97
CA GLY A 94 16.00 3.67 -15.63
C GLY A 94 17.45 3.34 -15.99
N THR A 95 18.27 3.18 -14.95
CA THR A 95 19.72 2.97 -15.05
C THR A 95 20.13 1.49 -15.06
N TRP A 96 19.21 0.56 -14.83
CA TRP A 96 19.51 -0.86 -14.73
C TRP A 96 18.89 -1.67 -15.87
N SER A 97 19.58 -2.73 -16.27
CA SER A 97 19.14 -3.67 -17.31
C SER A 97 19.55 -5.08 -16.91
N LEU A 98 18.57 -5.99 -16.82
CA LEU A 98 18.79 -7.40 -16.53
C LEU A 98 18.37 -8.22 -17.75
N THR A 99 19.21 -9.18 -18.13
CA THR A 99 18.92 -10.09 -19.26
C THR A 99 19.02 -11.52 -18.76
N PHE A 100 17.93 -12.25 -18.87
CA PHE A 100 17.83 -13.65 -18.47
C PHE A 100 17.74 -14.53 -19.70
N ASP A 101 18.62 -15.52 -19.79
CA ASP A 101 18.52 -16.59 -20.76
C ASP A 101 17.80 -17.78 -20.14
N LEU A 102 16.73 -18.22 -20.81
CA LEU A 102 15.90 -19.34 -20.37
C LEU A 102 15.93 -20.44 -21.42
N PHE A 103 15.97 -21.67 -20.94
CA PHE A 103 16.02 -22.87 -21.77
C PHE A 103 14.76 -23.69 -21.57
N LYS A 104 14.32 -24.33 -22.66
CA LYS A 104 13.09 -25.14 -22.66
C LYS A 104 13.25 -26.33 -21.72
N LEU A 105 12.28 -26.50 -20.82
CA LEU A 105 12.24 -27.63 -19.89
C LEU A 105 11.84 -28.92 -20.61
N PRO A 106 12.35 -30.09 -20.17
CA PRO A 106 11.85 -31.37 -20.62
C PRO A 106 10.34 -31.52 -20.39
N CYS A 107 9.65 -32.23 -21.28
CA CYS A 107 8.18 -32.37 -21.24
C CYS A 107 7.64 -32.88 -19.89
N SER A 108 8.37 -33.79 -19.23
CA SER A 108 7.99 -34.36 -17.94
C SER A 108 8.02 -33.33 -16.81
N GLU A 109 8.99 -32.42 -16.84
CA GLU A 109 9.15 -31.35 -15.85
C GLU A 109 8.21 -30.18 -16.14
N ALA A 110 8.12 -29.78 -17.41
CA ALA A 110 7.19 -28.74 -17.86
C ALA A 110 5.75 -29.05 -17.44
N ARG A 111 5.30 -30.31 -17.56
CA ARG A 111 3.96 -30.72 -17.12
C ARG A 111 3.74 -30.54 -15.63
N LYS A 112 4.71 -30.95 -14.79
CA LYS A 112 4.63 -30.77 -13.33
C LYS A 112 4.61 -29.29 -12.97
N GLN A 113 5.44 -28.49 -13.64
CA GLN A 113 5.52 -27.05 -13.43
C GLN A 113 4.21 -26.34 -13.81
N LEU A 114 3.61 -26.69 -14.96
CA LEU A 114 2.32 -26.16 -15.40
C LEU A 114 1.18 -26.57 -14.46
N GLN A 115 1.17 -27.82 -14.00
CA GLN A 115 0.18 -28.30 -13.04
C GLN A 115 0.26 -27.51 -11.73
N ALA A 116 1.47 -27.37 -11.17
CA ALA A 116 1.69 -26.60 -9.94
C ALA A 116 1.32 -25.12 -10.13
N LEU A 117 1.69 -24.52 -11.27
CA LEU A 117 1.36 -23.14 -11.61
C LEU A 117 -0.16 -22.93 -11.69
N MET A 118 -0.88 -23.80 -12.41
CA MET A 118 -2.33 -23.69 -12.57
C MET A 118 -3.06 -23.75 -11.22
N PHE A 119 -2.76 -24.76 -10.39
CA PHE A 119 -3.38 -24.87 -9.07
C PHE A 119 -2.93 -23.75 -8.12
N GLY A 120 -1.69 -23.28 -8.24
CA GLY A 120 -1.18 -22.12 -7.52
C GLY A 120 -1.96 -20.85 -7.86
N LEU A 121 -2.20 -20.59 -9.15
CA LEU A 121 -2.97 -19.44 -9.61
C LEU A 121 -4.43 -19.51 -9.15
N VAL A 122 -5.07 -20.68 -9.20
CA VAL A 122 -6.42 -20.87 -8.62
C VAL A 122 -6.42 -20.54 -7.13
N GLY A 123 -5.44 -21.02 -6.37
CA GLY A 123 -5.30 -20.69 -4.95
C GLY A 123 -5.10 -19.20 -4.70
N CYS A 124 -4.28 -18.52 -5.51
CA CYS A 124 -4.09 -17.07 -5.44
C CYS A 124 -5.38 -16.31 -5.72
N VAL A 125 -6.11 -16.66 -6.78
CA VAL A 125 -7.40 -16.01 -7.13
C VAL A 125 -8.40 -16.18 -5.99
N SER A 126 -8.61 -17.39 -5.48
CA SER A 126 -9.55 -17.62 -4.37
C SER A 126 -9.15 -16.89 -3.07
N SER A 127 -7.85 -16.72 -2.82
CA SER A 127 -7.36 -15.93 -1.68
C SER A 127 -7.59 -14.44 -1.87
N LEU A 128 -7.37 -13.93 -3.10
CA LEU A 128 -7.60 -12.54 -3.46
C LEU A 128 -9.08 -12.18 -3.39
N GLU A 129 -9.97 -13.04 -3.90
CA GLU A 129 -11.42 -12.87 -3.80
C GLU A 129 -11.86 -12.73 -2.34
N LYS A 130 -11.45 -13.65 -1.45
CA LYS A 130 -11.78 -13.57 -0.01
C LYS A 130 -11.25 -12.29 0.66
N ARG A 131 -10.05 -11.86 0.30
CA ARG A 131 -9.44 -10.64 0.84
C ARG A 131 -10.11 -9.37 0.32
N LEU A 132 -10.58 -9.39 -0.91
CA LEU A 132 -11.33 -8.30 -1.52
C LEU A 132 -12.68 -8.14 -0.82
N GLU A 133 -13.44 -9.22 -0.66
CA GLU A 133 -14.71 -9.23 0.08
C GLU A 133 -14.54 -8.69 1.51
N ALA A 134 -13.55 -9.21 2.24
CA ALA A 134 -13.27 -8.73 3.60
C ALA A 134 -12.84 -7.25 3.66
N ALA A 135 -12.15 -6.74 2.64
CA ALA A 135 -11.76 -5.35 2.56
C ALA A 135 -12.95 -4.44 2.21
N GLU A 136 -13.86 -4.91 1.35
CA GLU A 136 -15.09 -4.21 1.00
C GLU A 136 -16.05 -4.14 2.20
N ASP A 137 -16.23 -5.24 2.95
CA ASP A 137 -16.99 -5.28 4.19
C ASP A 137 -16.41 -4.32 5.24
N ALA A 138 -15.08 -4.32 5.41
CA ALA A 138 -14.40 -3.42 6.32
C ALA A 138 -14.55 -1.95 5.89
N ALA A 139 -14.47 -1.66 4.60
CA ALA A 139 -14.69 -0.32 4.05
C ALA A 139 -16.14 0.15 4.22
N ALA A 140 -17.12 -0.74 4.01
CA ALA A 140 -18.53 -0.45 4.23
C ALA A 140 -18.84 -0.21 5.71
N ALA A 141 -18.29 -1.03 6.61
CA ALA A 141 -18.39 -0.83 8.05
C ALA A 141 -17.76 0.51 8.48
N ALA A 142 -16.57 0.85 7.96
CA ALA A 142 -15.93 2.12 8.22
C ALA A 142 -16.71 3.33 7.68
N ALA A 143 -17.37 3.21 6.52
CA ALA A 143 -18.23 4.24 5.96
C ALA A 143 -19.55 4.41 6.75
N SER A 144 -20.09 3.31 7.31
CA SER A 144 -21.25 3.36 8.20
C SER A 144 -20.91 3.91 9.59
N CYS A 145 -19.67 3.72 10.04
CA CYS A 145 -19.06 4.38 11.17
C CYS A 145 -18.57 5.78 10.77
N SER A 146 -19.47 6.63 10.29
CA SER A 146 -19.21 8.06 10.25
C SER A 146 -18.72 8.46 11.65
N PRO A 147 -17.64 9.24 11.81
CA PRO A 147 -17.31 9.84 13.09
C PRO A 147 -18.40 10.88 13.34
N GLU A 148 -19.58 10.43 13.74
CA GLU A 148 -20.62 11.25 14.31
C GLU A 148 -20.00 11.86 15.56
N LYS A 149 -19.42 13.03 15.34
CA LYS A 149 -19.27 14.16 16.24
C LYS A 149 -20.01 13.90 17.55
N ASN A 150 -19.33 13.22 18.47
CA ASN A 150 -19.83 13.05 19.82
C ASN A 150 -19.60 14.35 20.61
N ARG A 151 -20.11 15.47 20.07
CA ARG A 151 -20.12 16.77 20.76
C ARG A 151 -21.16 16.81 21.89
N LEU A 152 -21.98 15.77 22.06
CA LEU A 152 -23.03 15.73 23.07
C LEU A 152 -22.71 14.82 24.27
N GLN A 153 -21.82 13.82 24.14
CA GLN A 153 -21.48 12.96 25.29
C GLN A 153 -20.24 13.46 26.06
N SER A 154 -19.33 14.21 25.43
CA SER A 154 -18.21 14.87 26.14
C SER A 154 -18.68 16.04 27.04
N GLN A 155 -19.88 16.59 26.82
CA GLN A 155 -20.45 17.62 27.69
C GLN A 155 -21.19 17.05 28.92
N ARG A 156 -21.45 15.74 28.99
CA ARG A 156 -22.16 15.14 30.15
C ARG A 156 -21.26 14.62 31.26
N LEU A 157 -19.94 14.54 31.06
CA LEU A 157 -19.00 14.09 32.09
C LEU A 157 -18.39 15.24 32.92
N LEU A 158 -18.77 16.49 32.67
CA LEU A 158 -18.27 17.67 33.40
C LEU A 158 -19.38 18.45 34.12
N ILE A 159 -20.49 17.79 34.47
CA ILE A 159 -21.50 18.38 35.36
C ILE A 159 -21.39 17.66 36.71
N PRO A 160 -20.76 18.25 37.73
CA PRO A 160 -20.99 17.85 39.10
C PRO A 160 -22.48 18.07 39.41
N ASP A 161 -23.16 16.99 39.78
CA ASP A 161 -24.53 16.99 40.24
C ASP A 161 -24.62 17.81 41.54
N LEU A 162 -25.03 19.07 41.45
CA LEU A 162 -25.28 19.92 42.61
C LEU A 162 -26.78 19.99 42.88
N SER A 163 -27.26 18.95 43.55
CA SER A 163 -28.54 19.01 44.27
C SER A 163 -28.52 20.17 45.30
N PRO A 164 -29.57 21.00 45.38
CA PRO A 164 -29.61 22.11 46.33
C PRO A 164 -30.01 21.62 47.72
N ARG A 165 -29.03 21.20 48.55
CA ARG A 165 -29.29 20.94 49.98
C ARG A 165 -29.03 22.18 50.83
N LYS A 166 -30.12 22.90 51.06
CA LYS A 166 -30.48 23.78 52.19
C LYS A 166 -29.45 23.92 53.34
N ASN A 167 -29.01 25.17 53.52
CA ASN A 167 -28.61 25.88 54.75
C ASN A 167 -27.59 25.24 55.72
N ARG A 168 -26.46 25.93 55.92
CA ARG A 168 -26.12 26.63 57.19
C ARG A 168 -24.72 27.29 57.11
N GLY A 169 -24.68 28.60 57.40
CA GLY A 169 -23.62 29.21 58.22
C GLY A 169 -22.40 29.83 57.54
N GLY A 170 -22.41 31.17 57.42
CA GLY A 170 -21.28 32.02 57.86
C GLY A 170 -20.27 32.53 56.83
N GLY A 171 -20.21 33.86 56.64
CA GLY A 171 -18.96 34.58 56.36
C GLY A 171 -18.84 35.33 55.02
N SER A 172 -18.94 36.67 55.08
CA SER A 172 -18.65 37.71 54.06
C SER A 172 -17.43 37.43 53.15
N ALA A 173 -17.60 37.38 51.83
CA ALA A 173 -17.50 38.51 50.86
C ALA A 173 -16.11 38.71 50.23
N VAL A 174 -15.86 38.05 49.08
CA VAL A 174 -14.98 38.57 48.02
C VAL A 174 -15.82 38.70 46.76
N THR A 175 -16.08 39.93 46.35
CA THR A 175 -16.93 40.27 45.20
C THR A 175 -16.19 39.95 43.89
N ALA A 176 -16.47 38.79 43.30
CA ALA A 176 -16.08 38.49 41.93
C ALA A 176 -16.95 39.33 40.97
N LYS A 177 -16.44 40.50 40.57
CA LYS A 177 -17.10 41.37 39.59
C LYS A 177 -17.31 40.60 38.26
N ARG A 178 -18.55 40.58 37.76
CA ARG A 178 -18.88 40.06 36.42
C ARG A 178 -18.07 40.82 35.36
N ARG A 179 -17.28 40.09 34.57
CA ARG A 179 -16.49 40.64 33.44
C ARG A 179 -17.44 41.06 32.31
N VAL A 180 -17.17 42.22 31.71
CA VAL A 180 -17.99 42.78 30.63
C VAL A 180 -17.46 42.23 29.29
N PRO A 181 -18.34 41.88 28.32
CA PRO A 181 -17.90 41.40 27.01
C PRO A 181 -16.93 42.38 26.33
N GLY A 182 -15.75 41.91 25.94
CA GLY A 182 -14.70 42.70 25.28
C GLY A 182 -13.38 42.85 26.06
N GLU A 183 -13.30 42.39 27.30
CA GLU A 183 -12.02 42.33 28.03
C GLU A 183 -11.13 41.18 27.53
N SER A 184 -9.92 41.53 27.08
CA SER A 184 -8.95 40.56 26.57
C SER A 184 -8.41 39.67 27.70
N LEU A 185 -8.35 38.35 27.44
CA LEU A 185 -7.91 37.33 28.39
C LEU A 185 -6.40 37.35 28.66
N ILE A 186 -5.60 37.89 27.74
CA ILE A 186 -4.13 37.89 27.82
C ILE A 186 -3.62 39.12 28.58
N ASN A 187 -4.38 40.22 28.59
CA ASN A 187 -3.99 41.44 29.29
C ASN A 187 -5.19 42.08 30.01
N PRO A 188 -5.52 41.61 31.22
CA PRO A 188 -6.64 42.13 31.99
C PRO A 188 -6.38 43.60 32.37
N GLY A 189 -7.26 44.50 31.94
CA GLY A 189 -7.16 45.95 32.19
C GLY A 189 -6.91 46.82 30.95
N PHE A 190 -6.68 46.22 29.78
CA PHE A 190 -6.53 46.98 28.53
C PHE A 190 -7.90 47.44 28.00
N LYS A 191 -8.19 48.75 28.09
CA LYS A 191 -9.41 49.32 27.49
C LYS A 191 -9.21 49.49 25.99
N SER A 192 -10.06 48.85 25.18
CA SER A 192 -10.03 49.03 23.72
C SER A 192 -10.31 50.50 23.35
N LYS A 193 -9.60 51.02 22.34
CA LYS A 193 -9.89 52.36 21.79
C LYS A 193 -11.30 52.38 21.20
N LYS A 194 -12.04 53.47 21.47
CA LYS A 194 -13.40 53.70 20.97
C LYS A 194 -13.37 53.80 19.44
N ALA A 195 -14.29 53.12 18.76
CA ALA A 195 -14.44 53.21 17.31
C ALA A 195 -14.82 54.66 16.91
N PRO A 196 -14.36 55.18 15.75
CA PRO A 196 -14.73 56.52 15.30
C PRO A 196 -16.23 56.56 15.01
N THR A 197 -16.93 57.51 15.64
CA THR A 197 -18.32 57.82 15.27
C THR A 197 -18.28 58.64 13.98
N GLY A 198 -18.94 58.15 12.92
CA GLY A 198 -19.07 58.88 11.67
C GLY A 198 -19.79 60.22 11.86
N VAL A 199 -19.48 61.19 11.00
CA VAL A 199 -20.18 62.46 10.90
C VAL A 199 -21.42 62.29 10.03
N ASP A 200 -22.58 62.69 10.54
CA ASP A 200 -23.82 62.81 9.75
C ASP A 200 -23.76 64.10 8.93
N PHE A 201 -24.06 63.99 7.64
CA PHE A 201 -24.33 65.14 6.78
C PHE A 201 -25.86 65.26 6.64
N GLU A 202 -26.43 66.36 7.11
CA GLU A 202 -27.82 66.70 6.81
C GLU A 202 -27.93 67.12 5.34
N ASP A 203 -28.81 66.45 4.59
CA ASP A 203 -29.20 66.87 3.24
C ASP A 203 -30.12 68.10 3.34
N SER A 204 -29.71 69.21 2.70
CA SER A 204 -30.55 70.36 2.39
C SER A 204 -30.29 70.83 0.97
#